data_AF-A0A397U3Y5-F1
#
_entry.id   AF-A0A397U3Y5-F1
#
_cell.length_a   1.000
_cell.length_b   1.000
_cell.length_c   1.000
_cell.angle_alpha   90.00
_cell.angle_beta   90.00
_cell.angle_gamma   90.00
#
_symmetry.space_group_name_H-M   'P 1'
#
loop_
_entity.id
_entity.type
_entity.pdbx_description
1 polymer ?
#
loop_
_entity_poly.entity_id
_entity_poly.type
_entity_poly.pdbx_seq_one_letter_code
_entity_poly.pdbx_strand_id
1 'polypeptide(L)'
;MSNFEKKKTLQERNIITISKLDQVFKKFNNANEIFKKAENEYIKSLNETFKVACASDDYESAFKLLQLIQNKGNNFTKSQVKNKMGMRLLGGFGCQQDIEQARKLITEASNLGLTSASAWISLYGSKLDFGASEVIGRNMI
;
A
#
# COMPACT_ATOMS: atom_id res chain seq x y z
N MET A 1 15.88 12.39 -59.16
CA MET A 1 14.78 12.87 -58.30
C MET A 1 14.79 14.39 -58.26
N SER A 2 13.70 15.02 -58.67
CA SER A 2 13.55 16.47 -58.61
C SER A 2 13.36 16.97 -57.17
N ASN A 3 13.61 18.25 -56.91
CA ASN A 3 13.36 18.85 -55.58
C ASN A 3 11.89 18.75 -55.15
N PHE A 4 10.96 18.66 -56.11
CA PHE A 4 9.53 18.47 -55.86
C PHE A 4 9.22 17.06 -55.34
N GLU A 5 9.82 16.03 -55.94
CA GLU A 5 9.65 14.63 -55.51
C GLU A 5 10.21 14.38 -54.10
N LYS A 6 11.32 15.04 -53.74
CA LYS A 6 11.91 14.96 -52.40
C LYS A 6 11.01 15.58 -51.32
N LYS A 7 10.36 16.72 -51.60
CA LYS A 7 9.43 17.36 -50.65
C LYS A 7 8.17 16.52 -50.42
N LYS A 8 7.61 15.96 -51.49
CA LYS A 8 6.42 15.10 -51.41
C LYS A 8 6.68 13.83 -50.60
N THR A 9 7.80 13.15 -50.85
CA THR A 9 8.19 11.94 -50.11
C THR A 9 8.49 12.22 -48.63
N LEU A 10 9.04 13.39 -48.30
CA LEU A 10 9.24 13.81 -46.91
C LEU A 10 7.90 14.04 -46.18
N GLN A 11 6.95 14.67 -46.86
CA GLN A 11 5.61 14.97 -46.31
C GLN A 11 4.79 13.69 -46.08
N GLU A 12 4.84 12.74 -47.02
CA GLU A 12 4.20 11.42 -46.87
C GLU A 12 4.81 10.61 -45.71
N ARG A 13 6.15 10.62 -45.56
CA ARG A 13 6.83 9.99 -44.42
C ARG A 13 6.42 10.60 -43.08
N ASN A 14 6.28 11.93 -43.02
CA ASN A 14 5.83 12.62 -41.80
C ASN A 14 4.40 12.24 -41.43
N ILE A 15 3.47 12.19 -42.40
CA ILE A 15 2.07 11.78 -42.17
C ILE A 15 2.00 10.34 -41.65
N ILE A 16 2.75 9.41 -42.27
CA ILE A 16 2.80 8.00 -41.82
C ILE A 16 3.35 7.90 -40.39
N THR A 17 4.35 8.71 -40.05
CA THR A 17 4.96 8.70 -38.71
C THR A 17 3.99 9.23 -37.65
N ILE A 18 3.28 10.31 -37.94
CA ILE A 18 2.25 10.87 -37.05
C ILE A 18 1.13 9.84 -36.84
N SER A 19 0.62 9.23 -37.92
CA SER A 19 -0.44 8.21 -37.82
C SER A 19 -0.03 7.00 -36.98
N LYS A 20 1.22 6.54 -37.10
CA LYS A 20 1.75 5.47 -36.25
C LYS A 20 1.87 5.89 -34.79
N LEU A 21 2.30 7.12 -34.53
CA LEU A 21 2.42 7.65 -33.17
C LEU A 21 1.05 7.71 -32.48
N ASP A 22 0.02 8.20 -33.19
CA ASP A 22 -1.36 8.25 -32.69
C ASP A 22 -1.89 6.86 -32.33
N GLN A 23 -1.62 5.86 -33.16
CA GLN A 23 -2.02 4.48 -32.89
C GLN A 23 -1.33 3.90 -31.66
N VAL A 24 -0.03 4.17 -31.49
CA VAL A 24 0.73 3.73 -30.30
C VAL A 24 0.20 4.42 -29.05
N PHE A 25 -0.05 5.73 -29.11
CA PHE A 25 -0.58 6.49 -27.98
C PHE A 25 -1.96 6.00 -27.56
N LYS A 26 -2.84 5.68 -28.52
CA LYS A 26 -4.15 5.08 -28.26
C LYS A 26 -4.04 3.73 -27.56
N LYS A 27 -3.14 2.84 -28.03
CA LYS A 27 -2.89 1.54 -27.40
C LYS A 27 -2.35 1.69 -25.97
N PHE A 28 -1.42 2.62 -25.76
CA PHE A 28 -0.87 2.92 -24.45
C PHE A 28 -1.94 3.40 -23.47
N ASN A 29 -2.79 4.35 -23.86
CA ASN A 29 -3.84 4.86 -22.99
C ASN A 29 -4.85 3.77 -22.60
N ASN A 30 -5.28 2.96 -23.58
CA ASN A 30 -6.17 1.83 -23.29
C ASN A 30 -5.54 0.83 -22.30
N ALA A 31 -4.26 0.49 -22.50
CA ALA A 31 -3.55 -0.41 -21.59
C ALA A 31 -3.41 0.18 -20.18
N ASN A 32 -3.14 1.48 -20.09
CA ASN A 32 -3.04 2.19 -18.82
C ASN A 32 -4.38 2.24 -18.07
N GLU A 33 -5.50 2.41 -18.77
CA GLU A 33 -6.83 2.34 -18.15
C GLU A 33 -7.14 0.95 -17.59
N ILE A 34 -6.85 -0.11 -18.35
CA ILE A 34 -7.00 -1.49 -17.89
C ILE A 34 -6.13 -1.75 -16.65
N PHE A 35 -4.87 -1.31 -16.69
CA PHE A 35 -3.94 -1.44 -15.57
C PHE A 35 -4.47 -0.76 -14.31
N LYS A 36 -4.92 0.50 -14.42
CA LYS A 36 -5.49 1.25 -13.28
C LYS A 36 -6.71 0.57 -12.70
N LYS A 37 -7.58 0.00 -13.55
CA LYS A 37 -8.76 -0.74 -13.08
C LYS A 37 -8.35 -1.98 -12.29
N ALA A 38 -7.42 -2.78 -12.82
CA ALA A 38 -6.91 -3.97 -12.14
C ALA A 38 -6.20 -3.61 -10.81
N GLU A 39 -5.42 -2.54 -10.79
CA GLU A 39 -4.77 -2.03 -9.58
C GLU A 39 -5.83 -1.63 -8.53
N ASN A 40 -6.87 -0.90 -8.92
CA ASN A 40 -7.95 -0.52 -8.00
C ASN A 40 -8.68 -1.74 -7.42
N GLU A 41 -8.97 -2.75 -8.23
CA GLU A 41 -9.60 -4.01 -7.78
C GLU A 41 -8.69 -4.76 -6.80
N TYR A 42 -7.38 -4.79 -7.07
CA TYR A 42 -6.39 -5.38 -6.17
C TYR A 42 -6.32 -4.65 -4.83
N ILE A 43 -6.25 -3.31 -4.83
CA ILE A 43 -6.26 -2.50 -3.60
C ILE A 43 -7.55 -2.73 -2.81
N LYS A 44 -8.70 -2.80 -3.50
CA LYS A 44 -9.99 -3.10 -2.86
C LYS A 44 -9.94 -4.46 -2.16
N SER A 45 -9.44 -5.50 -2.83
CA SER A 45 -9.30 -6.84 -2.25
C SER A 45 -8.38 -6.85 -1.02
N LEU A 46 -7.27 -6.12 -1.06
CA LEU A 46 -6.37 -5.99 0.09
C LEU A 46 -7.05 -5.30 1.28
N ASN A 47 -7.82 -4.25 1.02
CA ASN A 47 -8.55 -3.53 2.07
C ASN A 47 -9.65 -4.41 2.70
N GLU A 48 -10.36 -5.21 1.91
CA GLU A 48 -11.32 -6.18 2.47
C GLU A 48 -10.63 -7.27 3.28
N THR A 49 -9.49 -7.78 2.80
CA THR A 49 -8.66 -8.74 3.54
C THR A 49 -8.22 -8.16 4.89
N PHE A 50 -7.76 -6.91 4.90
CA PHE A 50 -7.40 -6.19 6.12
C PHE A 50 -8.57 -6.02 7.09
N LYS A 51 -9.76 -5.66 6.59
CA LYS A 51 -10.98 -5.56 7.41
C LYS A 51 -11.33 -6.88 8.07
N VAL A 52 -11.31 -7.98 7.31
CA VAL A 52 -11.55 -9.34 7.83
C VAL A 52 -10.54 -9.68 8.93
N ALA A 53 -9.25 -9.45 8.70
CA ALA A 53 -8.22 -9.67 9.73
C ALA A 53 -8.44 -8.81 10.98
N CYS A 54 -8.94 -7.58 10.83
CA CYS A 54 -9.21 -6.70 11.97
C CYS A 54 -10.39 -7.13 12.83
N ALA A 55 -11.41 -7.74 12.21
CA ALA A 55 -12.64 -8.18 12.85
C ALA A 55 -12.61 -9.64 13.33
N SER A 56 -11.57 -10.39 12.99
CA SER A 56 -11.43 -11.80 13.36
C SER A 56 -11.12 -11.96 14.85
N ASP A 57 -11.88 -12.85 15.50
CA ASP A 57 -11.60 -13.35 16.86
C ASP A 57 -10.49 -14.41 16.87
N ASP A 58 -10.22 -15.06 15.73
CA ASP A 58 -9.02 -15.87 15.55
C ASP A 58 -7.83 -14.93 15.31
N TYR A 59 -7.18 -14.53 16.40
CA TYR A 59 -6.06 -13.61 16.36
C TYR A 59 -4.81 -14.21 15.72
N GLU A 60 -4.59 -15.52 15.81
CA GLU A 60 -3.40 -16.15 15.24
C GLU A 60 -3.49 -16.16 13.70
N SER A 61 -4.62 -16.60 13.16
CA SER A 61 -4.85 -16.57 11.72
C SER A 61 -4.90 -15.13 11.19
N ALA A 62 -5.50 -14.21 11.94
CA ALA A 62 -5.50 -12.79 11.59
C ALA A 62 -4.08 -12.22 11.51
N PHE A 63 -3.21 -12.54 12.48
CA PHE A 63 -1.84 -12.06 12.48
C PHE A 63 -1.04 -12.58 11.28
N LYS A 64 -1.17 -13.87 10.95
CA LYS A 64 -0.57 -14.46 9.72
C LYS A 64 -1.05 -13.77 8.46
N LEU A 65 -2.34 -13.45 8.38
CA LEU A 65 -2.91 -12.75 7.23
C LEU A 65 -2.36 -11.32 7.10
N LEU A 66 -2.21 -10.60 8.22
CA LEU A 66 -1.58 -9.29 8.22
C LEU A 66 -0.10 -9.36 7.77
N GLN A 67 0.65 -10.36 8.24
CA GLN A 67 2.04 -10.58 7.80
C GLN A 67 2.16 -10.77 6.28
N LEU A 68 1.20 -11.48 5.67
CA LEU A 68 1.17 -11.71 4.22
C LEU A 68 0.96 -10.41 3.43
N ILE A 69 0.12 -9.50 3.92
CA ILE A 69 -0.31 -8.30 3.19
C ILE A 69 0.44 -7.02 3.58
N GLN A 70 1.28 -7.02 4.63
CA GLN A 70 1.90 -5.81 5.20
C GLN A 70 2.72 -4.95 4.23
N ASN A 71 3.25 -5.54 3.16
CA ASN A 71 4.05 -4.84 2.15
C ASN A 71 3.32 -4.75 0.80
N LYS A 72 2.02 -5.03 0.77
CA LYS A 72 1.18 -5.02 -0.44
C LYS A 72 0.32 -3.76 -0.52
N GLY A 73 -0.04 -3.41 -1.75
CA GLY A 73 -0.89 -2.26 -2.04
C GLY A 73 -0.17 -0.92 -2.00
N ASN A 74 -0.95 0.15 -1.82
CA ASN A 74 -0.45 1.51 -1.75
C ASN A 74 0.00 1.87 -0.32
N ASN A 75 0.58 3.06 -0.14
CA ASN A 75 1.10 3.51 1.16
C ASN A 75 0.02 3.57 2.25
N PHE A 76 -1.23 3.87 1.88
CA PHE A 76 -2.37 3.89 2.79
C PHE A 76 -2.68 2.49 3.34
N THR A 77 -2.80 1.48 2.48
CA THR A 77 -3.02 0.10 2.92
C THR A 77 -1.85 -0.40 3.77
N LYS A 78 -0.61 -0.18 3.34
CA LYS A 78 0.59 -0.62 4.07
C LYS A 78 0.65 0.00 5.47
N SER A 79 0.37 1.29 5.61
CA SER A 79 0.45 1.97 6.90
C SER A 79 -0.59 1.44 7.88
N GLN A 80 -1.83 1.19 7.43
CA GLN A 80 -2.88 0.60 8.25
C GLN A 80 -2.51 -0.81 8.74
N VAL A 81 -2.03 -1.68 7.82
CA VAL A 81 -1.64 -3.04 8.16
C VAL A 81 -0.49 -3.05 9.16
N LYS A 82 0.57 -2.28 8.90
CA LYS A 82 1.75 -2.20 9.78
C LYS A 82 1.37 -1.69 11.17
N ASN A 83 0.54 -0.66 11.27
CA ASN A 83 0.07 -0.17 12.56
C ASN A 83 -0.74 -1.23 13.31
N LYS A 84 -1.69 -1.91 12.65
CA LYS A 84 -2.49 -2.97 13.29
C LYS A 84 -1.61 -4.13 13.77
N MET A 85 -0.63 -4.54 12.96
CA MET A 85 0.35 -5.56 13.36
C MET A 85 1.16 -5.12 14.58
N GLY A 86 1.65 -3.87 14.58
CA GLY A 86 2.38 -3.33 15.72
C GLY A 86 1.55 -3.34 16.99
N MET A 87 0.27 -2.96 16.92
CA MET A 87 -0.65 -3.03 18.06
C MET A 87 -0.88 -4.47 18.55
N ARG A 88 -0.97 -5.45 17.64
CA ARG A 88 -1.08 -6.87 18.01
C ARG A 88 0.19 -7.37 18.71
N LEU A 89 1.37 -6.98 18.23
CA LEU A 89 2.67 -7.31 18.82
C LEU A 89 2.88 -6.64 20.19
N LEU A 90 2.36 -5.42 20.40
CA LEU A 90 2.36 -4.79 21.73
C LEU A 90 1.51 -5.57 22.73
N GLY A 91 0.36 -6.12 22.32
CA GLY A 91 -0.53 -6.87 23.19
C GLY A 91 -0.26 -8.38 23.27
N GLY A 92 0.58 -8.94 22.39
CA GLY A 92 0.71 -10.38 22.23
C GLY A 92 -0.57 -11.06 21.71
N PHE A 93 -1.39 -10.34 20.92
CA PHE A 93 -2.68 -10.85 20.45
C PHE A 93 -2.49 -11.68 19.17
N GLY A 94 -2.58 -13.00 19.30
CA GLY A 94 -2.37 -13.93 18.18
C GLY A 94 -0.90 -14.09 17.77
N CYS A 95 0.02 -13.60 18.59
CA CYS A 95 1.45 -13.68 18.40
C CYS A 95 2.18 -13.53 19.75
N GLN A 96 3.44 -13.91 19.82
CA GLN A 96 4.26 -13.56 20.97
C GLN A 96 4.46 -12.04 21.03
N GLN A 97 4.37 -11.45 22.22
CA GLN A 97 4.63 -10.02 22.40
C GLN A 97 6.06 -9.68 21.97
N ASP A 98 6.20 -8.63 21.15
CA ASP A 98 7.48 -8.12 20.67
C ASP A 98 7.41 -6.59 20.51
N ILE A 99 7.90 -5.90 21.54
CA ILE A 99 7.82 -4.44 21.65
C ILE A 99 8.73 -3.76 20.63
N GLU A 100 9.89 -4.32 20.35
CA GLU A 100 10.85 -3.73 19.40
C GLU A 100 10.35 -3.85 17.97
N GLN A 101 9.82 -5.01 17.59
CA GLN A 101 9.20 -5.17 16.28
C GLN A 101 7.94 -4.31 16.15
N ALA A 102 7.14 -4.20 17.21
CA ALA A 102 5.98 -3.31 17.21
C ALA A 102 6.36 -1.84 17.00
N ARG A 103 7.39 -1.37 17.72
CA ARG A 103 7.94 -0.02 17.60
C ARG A 103 8.34 0.26 16.16
N LYS A 104 9.11 -0.65 15.54
CA LYS A 104 9.52 -0.53 14.14
C LYS A 104 8.33 -0.40 13.20
N LEU A 105 7.33 -1.28 13.30
CA LEU A 105 6.17 -1.29 12.41
C LEU A 105 5.29 -0.05 12.56
N ILE A 106 5.09 0.43 13.79
CA ILE A 106 4.31 1.66 14.05
C ILE A 106 5.08 2.88 13.53
N THR A 107 6.40 2.94 13.70
CA THR A 107 7.23 4.00 13.10
C THR A 107 7.17 3.96 11.57
N GLU A 108 7.24 2.79 10.94
CA GLU A 108 7.06 2.67 9.49
C GLU A 108 5.66 3.14 9.04
N ALA A 109 4.60 2.81 9.78
CA ALA A 109 3.26 3.29 9.49
C ALA A 109 3.14 4.82 9.61
N SER A 110 3.78 5.42 10.61
CA SER A 110 3.86 6.87 10.79
C SER A 110 4.60 7.54 9.63
N ASN A 111 5.74 6.98 9.20
CA ASN A 111 6.50 7.47 8.04
C ASN A 111 5.71 7.37 6.71
N LEU A 112 4.78 6.42 6.62
CA LEU A 112 3.83 6.31 5.50
C LEU A 112 2.63 7.27 5.62
N GLY A 113 2.58 8.11 6.65
CA GLY A 113 1.59 9.17 6.84
C GLY A 113 0.39 8.80 7.72
N LEU A 114 0.42 7.67 8.46
CA LEU A 114 -0.71 7.29 9.30
C LEU A 114 -0.73 8.10 10.61
N THR A 115 -1.69 9.02 10.73
CA THR A 115 -1.82 9.93 11.89
C THR A 115 -1.98 9.21 13.22
N SER A 116 -2.70 8.08 13.26
CA SER A 116 -2.88 7.30 14.50
C SER A 116 -1.58 6.68 15.00
N ALA A 117 -0.70 6.24 14.08
CA ALA A 117 0.65 5.79 14.44
C ALA A 117 1.51 6.94 14.99
N SER A 118 1.46 8.12 14.33
CA SER A 118 2.16 9.32 14.82
C SER A 118 1.68 9.74 16.21
N ALA A 119 0.36 9.69 16.46
CA ALA A 119 -0.22 9.99 17.77
C ALA A 119 0.24 8.98 18.83
N TRP A 120 0.32 7.68 18.48
CA TRP A 120 0.84 6.65 19.38
C TRP A 120 2.30 6.92 19.76
N ILE A 121 3.16 7.23 18.79
CA ILE A 121 4.56 7.58 19.01
C ILE A 121 4.69 8.82 19.88
N SER A 122 3.85 9.84 19.66
CA SER A 122 3.87 11.07 20.47
C SER A 122 3.58 10.79 21.95
N LEU A 123 2.61 9.90 22.24
CA LEU A 123 2.19 9.58 23.61
C LEU A 123 3.11 8.57 24.31
N TYR A 124 3.60 7.58 23.56
CA TYR A 124 4.25 6.40 24.14
C TYR A 124 5.67 6.16 23.64
N GLY A 125 6.18 6.98 22.72
CA GLY A 125 7.46 6.75 22.05
C GLY A 125 8.67 6.73 22.97
N SER A 126 8.64 7.54 24.03
CA SER A 126 9.67 7.60 25.07
C SER A 126 9.50 6.54 26.17
N LYS A 127 8.37 5.82 26.21
CA LYS A 127 8.15 4.76 27.20
C LYS A 127 8.95 3.51 26.82
N LEU A 128 9.47 2.82 27.85
CA LEU A 128 10.23 1.58 27.69
C LEU A 128 9.40 0.50 26.99
N ASP A 129 8.13 0.36 27.37
CA ASP A 129 7.22 -0.65 26.83
C ASP A 129 6.48 -0.19 25.55
N PHE A 130 6.78 1.02 25.06
CA PHE A 130 6.12 1.64 23.90
C PHE A 130 4.58 1.65 23.98
N GLY A 131 4.02 1.66 25.19
CA GLY A 131 2.57 1.62 25.43
C GLY A 131 1.95 0.21 25.42
N ALA A 132 2.75 -0.85 25.50
CA ALA A 132 2.24 -2.21 25.61
C ALA A 132 1.26 -2.40 26.79
N SER A 133 1.55 -1.82 27.96
CA SER A 133 0.66 -1.89 29.12
C SER A 133 -0.72 -1.29 28.85
N GLU A 134 -0.78 -0.24 28.03
CA GLU A 134 -2.01 0.47 27.66
C GLU A 134 -2.85 -0.37 26.69
N VAL A 135 -2.20 -1.05 25.73
CA VAL A 135 -2.85 -1.95 24.78
C VAL A 135 -3.49 -3.12 25.51
N ILE A 136 -2.74 -3.73 26.44
CA ILE A 136 -3.23 -4.85 27.24
C ILE A 136 -4.38 -4.40 28.15
N GLY A 137 -4.20 -3.27 28.85
CA GLY A 137 -5.22 -2.71 29.75
C GLY A 137 -6.56 -2.44 29.08
N ARG A 138 -6.57 -1.92 27.85
CA ARG A 138 -7.79 -1.62 27.09
C ARG A 138 -8.53 -2.84 26.55
N ASN A 139 -7.86 -3.99 26.47
CA ASN A 139 -8.43 -5.23 25.93
C ASN A 139 -8.96 -6.17 27.04
N MET A 140 -8.81 -5.78 28.31
CA MET A 140 -9.30 -6.51 29.48
C MET A 140 -10.63 -5.96 30.05
N ILE A 141 -11.21 -4.93 29.43
CA ILE A 141 -12.49 -4.28 29.79
C ILE A 141 -13.49 -4.58 28.69
#